data_AF-A0A3C1PJX2-F1
#
_entry.id   AF-A0A3C1PJX2-F1
#
_cell.length_a   1.000
_cell.length_b   1.000
_cell.length_c   1.000
_cell.angle_alpha   90.00
_cell.angle_beta   90.00
_cell.angle_gamma   90.00
#
_symmetry.space_group_name_H-M   'P 1'
#
loop_
_entity.id
_entity.type
_entity.pdbx_description
1 polymer ?
#
loop_
_entity_poly.entity_id
_entity_poly.type
_entity_poly.pdbx_seq_one_letter_code
_entity_poly.pdbx_strand_id
1 'polypeptide(L)'
;MKTLYVYVSIAIFMVASLCLPLSALSQSIPKGLSYQAIARTDAGVPISNKSILVEMTVLSDSETGTKVWQEIHTVTTDESGFFSLVVGEGSSTLSGTAASFDAIDWGNKELFLKTRVDFGVKDFGNGMVNMGVIKLLSVPYALLADSALKAPLSKVAMNDITDVDLTGLAVNQVLKWNGTDWVPGNATSGTYVSVDGTTDLTGDWNISSRNITLTNGTITSKTSISNNTITSLFKLQIGVEINEISADATLGGLASSDARLVTQKAIKTYVDNNMPTGGYWTLNNNDVFNTSNNIGIGTNAPLEK
;
A
#
# COMPACT_ATOMS: atom_id res chain seq x y z
N MET A 1 3.68 45.30 27.16
CA MET A 1 5.05 45.02 26.67
C MET A 1 5.80 44.00 27.54
N LYS A 2 5.88 44.17 28.88
CA LYS A 2 6.64 43.24 29.76
C LYS A 2 6.19 41.77 29.70
N THR A 3 4.89 41.50 29.57
CA THR A 3 4.34 40.13 29.49
C THR A 3 4.70 39.42 28.18
N LEU A 4 4.83 40.14 27.06
CA LEU A 4 5.19 39.57 25.76
C LEU A 4 6.65 39.08 25.74
N TYR A 5 7.58 39.82 26.36
CA TYR A 5 8.99 39.43 26.45
C TYR A 5 9.19 38.15 27.30
N VAL A 6 8.37 37.96 28.33
CA VAL A 6 8.44 36.77 29.19
C VAL A 6 8.04 35.52 28.41
N TYR A 7 6.95 35.56 27.63
CA TYR A 7 6.54 34.41 26.82
C TYR A 7 7.53 34.08 25.69
N VAL A 8 8.10 35.10 25.05
CA VAL A 8 9.12 34.91 24.00
C VAL A 8 10.40 34.31 24.58
N SER A 9 10.85 34.77 25.76
CA SER A 9 12.05 34.22 26.40
C SER A 9 11.85 32.78 26.89
N ILE A 10 10.66 32.42 27.37
CA ILE A 10 10.32 31.05 27.78
C ILE A 10 10.26 30.14 26.55
N ALA A 11 9.66 30.60 25.45
CA ALA A 11 9.59 29.82 24.21
C ALA A 11 10.99 29.55 23.63
N ILE A 12 11.89 30.54 23.65
CA ILE A 12 13.28 30.38 23.18
C ILE A 12 14.05 29.39 24.07
N PHE A 13 13.87 29.45 25.39
CA PHE A 13 14.52 28.52 26.32
C PHE A 13 14.00 27.08 26.16
N MET A 14 12.69 26.92 25.91
CA MET A 14 12.06 25.61 25.68
C MET A 14 12.52 24.98 24.35
N VAL A 15 12.67 25.79 23.30
CA VAL A 15 13.18 25.34 21.98
C VAL A 15 14.68 25.02 22.05
N ALA A 16 15.47 25.80 22.80
CA ALA A 16 16.89 25.54 23.00
C ALA A 16 17.15 24.25 23.80
N SER A 17 16.32 23.96 24.81
CA SER A 17 16.40 22.73 25.59
C SER A 17 15.97 21.47 24.80
N LEU A 18 15.09 21.63 23.80
CA LEU A 18 14.66 20.54 22.91
C LEU A 18 15.67 20.25 21.79
N CYS A 19 16.58 21.21 21.52
CA CYS A 19 17.67 21.09 20.54
C CYS A 19 18.99 20.57 21.13
N LEU A 20 19.04 20.18 22.41
CA LEU A 20 20.19 19.44 22.94
C LEU A 20 20.25 18.07 22.24
N PRO A 21 21.38 17.69 21.63
CA PRO A 21 21.42 16.60 20.67
C PRO A 21 21.09 15.25 21.34
N LEU A 22 20.05 14.60 20.83
CA LEU A 22 19.70 13.19 21.06
C LEU A 22 20.79 12.19 20.61
N SER A 23 21.98 12.66 20.23
CA SER A 23 23.06 11.86 19.68
C SER A 23 23.89 11.08 20.72
N ALA A 24 23.55 11.13 22.01
CA ALA A 24 24.39 10.58 23.07
C ALA A 24 24.02 9.16 23.54
N LEU A 25 23.07 8.47 22.90
CA LEU A 25 22.76 7.05 23.20
C LEU A 25 22.97 6.12 22.00
N SER A 26 23.85 6.47 21.06
CA SER A 26 24.51 5.40 20.32
C SER A 26 25.55 4.80 21.25
N GLN A 27 25.23 3.69 21.91
CA GLN A 27 26.24 2.87 22.56
C GLN A 27 27.18 2.40 21.46
N SER A 28 28.28 3.12 21.25
CA SER A 28 29.36 2.64 20.42
C SER A 28 29.87 1.37 21.09
N ILE A 29 29.54 0.22 20.52
CA ILE A 29 30.22 -1.04 20.81
C ILE A 29 31.72 -0.70 20.71
N PRO A 30 32.55 -0.91 21.75
CA PRO A 30 33.98 -0.65 21.63
C PRO A 30 34.53 -1.47 20.47
N LYS A 31 34.89 -0.78 19.38
CA LYS A 31 35.32 -1.41 18.12
C LYS A 31 36.83 -1.33 18.06
N GLY A 32 37.48 -2.32 18.65
CA GLY A 32 38.93 -2.38 18.60
C GLY A 32 39.49 -3.69 19.11
N LEU A 33 40.76 -3.94 18.79
CA LEU A 33 41.48 -5.11 19.26
C LEU A 33 42.37 -4.68 20.42
N SER A 34 42.13 -5.22 21.62
CA SER A 34 43.03 -5.00 22.74
C SER A 34 44.39 -5.62 22.46
N TYR A 35 45.45 -4.82 22.61
CA TYR A 35 46.83 -5.25 22.45
C TYR A 35 47.61 -4.91 23.72
N GLN A 36 48.36 -5.87 24.23
CA GLN A 36 49.22 -5.71 25.39
C GLN A 36 50.60 -6.25 25.06
N ALA A 37 51.63 -5.52 25.46
CA ALA A 37 53.00 -5.93 25.25
C ALA A 37 53.93 -5.37 26.33
N ILE A 38 55.13 -5.94 26.40
CA ILE A 38 56.19 -5.50 27.29
C ILE A 38 57.36 -5.05 26.43
N ALA A 39 57.71 -3.77 26.51
CA ALA A 39 58.86 -3.18 25.87
C ALA A 39 60.14 -3.55 26.64
N ARG A 40 61.08 -4.20 25.95
CA ARG A 40 62.39 -4.57 26.49
C ARG A 40 63.50 -4.17 25.53
N THR A 41 64.68 -3.90 26.08
CA THR A 41 65.92 -3.73 25.31
C THR A 41 66.39 -5.08 24.75
N ASP A 42 67.36 -5.04 23.84
CA ASP A 42 68.09 -6.20 23.33
C ASP A 42 68.77 -7.04 24.43
N ALA A 43 69.19 -6.39 25.51
CA ALA A 43 69.70 -7.03 26.73
C ALA A 43 68.60 -7.60 27.65
N GLY A 44 67.32 -7.49 27.26
CA GLY A 44 66.17 -8.00 28.02
C GLY A 44 65.72 -7.10 29.18
N VAL A 45 66.27 -5.89 29.31
CA VAL A 45 65.92 -4.93 30.37
C VAL A 45 64.63 -4.22 30.00
N PRO A 46 63.64 -4.06 30.91
CA PRO A 46 62.41 -3.34 30.61
C PRO A 46 62.67 -1.85 30.33
N ILE A 47 61.95 -1.30 29.36
CA ILE A 47 61.99 0.13 29.05
C ILE A 47 60.94 0.83 29.91
N SER A 48 61.34 1.29 31.08
CA SER A 48 60.43 1.74 32.14
C SER A 48 60.08 3.24 32.05
N ASN A 49 58.80 3.59 32.25
CA ASN A 49 58.30 4.98 32.33
C ASN A 49 58.69 5.85 31.13
N LYS A 50 58.63 5.30 29.91
CA LYS A 50 58.95 6.03 28.67
C LYS A 50 57.73 6.14 27.77
N SER A 51 57.60 7.32 27.15
CA SER A 51 56.68 7.52 26.04
C SER A 51 57.28 6.88 24.79
N ILE A 52 56.58 5.90 24.24
CA ILE A 52 56.95 5.19 23.01
C ILE A 52 55.85 5.37 21.98
N LEU A 53 56.22 5.29 20.71
CA LEU A 53 55.28 5.41 19.60
C LEU A 53 55.14 4.04 18.93
N VAL A 54 53.91 3.53 18.89
CA VAL A 54 53.60 2.20 18.39
C VAL A 54 52.78 2.34 17.11
N GLU A 55 53.31 1.81 16.01
CA GLU A 55 52.64 1.68 14.73
C GLU A 55 52.04 0.27 14.60
N MET A 56 50.73 0.23 14.44
CA MET A 56 49.97 -0.99 14.21
C MET A 56 49.52 -1.02 12.75
N THR A 57 49.87 -2.08 12.03
CA THR A 57 49.49 -2.27 10.63
C THR A 57 48.73 -3.58 10.46
N VAL A 58 47.55 -3.52 9.87
CA VAL A 58 46.80 -4.70 9.43
C VAL A 58 47.16 -4.99 7.98
N LEU A 59 47.63 -6.20 7.71
CA LEU A 59 48.02 -6.71 6.39
C LEU A 59 47.02 -7.78 5.94
N SER A 60 46.73 -7.87 4.64
CA SER A 60 45.92 -8.96 4.06
C SER A 60 46.78 -10.00 3.34
N ASP A 61 46.26 -11.24 3.28
CA ASP A 61 46.71 -12.36 2.45
C ASP A 61 48.09 -12.98 2.83
N SER A 62 49.03 -12.21 3.36
CA SER A 62 50.35 -12.69 3.84
C SER A 62 51.03 -11.71 4.80
N GLU A 63 52.12 -12.15 5.47
CA GLU A 63 52.93 -11.34 6.38
C GLU A 63 53.63 -10.12 5.73
N THR A 64 53.70 -10.09 4.40
CA THR A 64 54.22 -8.97 3.60
C THR A 64 53.18 -8.46 2.60
N GLY A 65 51.90 -8.79 2.80
CA GLY A 65 50.83 -8.48 1.89
C GLY A 65 50.41 -7.02 1.90
N THR A 66 49.21 -6.75 1.38
CA THR A 66 48.73 -5.39 1.22
C THR A 66 48.39 -4.78 2.57
N LYS A 67 48.79 -3.52 2.80
CA LYS A 67 48.41 -2.77 3.99
C LYS A 67 46.95 -2.35 3.90
N VAL A 68 46.09 -2.97 4.71
CA VAL A 68 44.66 -2.67 4.76
C VAL A 68 44.40 -1.48 5.68
N TRP A 69 45.07 -1.47 6.83
CA TRP A 69 44.94 -0.40 7.82
C TRP A 69 46.30 -0.13 8.46
N GLN A 70 46.55 1.13 8.80
CA GLN A 70 47.75 1.55 9.51
C GLN A 70 47.41 2.72 10.42
N GLU A 71 47.81 2.61 11.68
CA GLU A 71 47.56 3.61 12.71
C GLU A 71 48.74 3.72 13.68
N ILE A 72 48.80 4.87 14.34
CA ILE A 72 49.84 5.22 15.29
C ILE A 72 49.21 5.50 16.66
N HIS A 73 49.86 4.96 17.69
CA HIS A 73 49.55 5.18 19.10
C HIS A 73 50.74 5.77 19.82
N THR A 74 50.48 6.68 20.75
CA THR A 74 51.48 7.18 21.70
C THR A 74 51.12 6.62 23.07
N VAL A 75 51.97 5.76 23.62
CA VAL A 75 51.71 5.07 24.90
C VAL A 75 52.88 5.27 25.86
N THR A 76 52.61 5.28 27.16
CA THR A 76 53.65 5.33 28.20
C THR A 76 53.77 3.97 28.86
N THR A 77 54.99 3.43 28.90
CA THR A 77 55.27 2.14 29.57
C THR A 77 55.30 2.28 31.09
N ASP A 78 54.96 1.22 31.81
CA ASP A 78 55.09 1.17 33.28
C ASP A 78 56.52 0.82 33.74
N GLU A 79 56.72 0.60 35.05
CA GLU A 79 58.03 0.24 35.62
C GLU A 79 58.58 -1.10 35.09
N SER A 80 57.72 -2.00 34.63
CA SER A 80 58.08 -3.30 34.05
C SER A 80 58.17 -3.27 32.51
N GLY A 81 57.99 -2.10 31.90
CA GLY A 81 57.95 -1.94 30.44
C GLY A 81 56.61 -2.34 29.81
N PHE A 82 55.60 -2.67 30.61
CA PHE A 82 54.27 -3.05 30.12
C PHE A 82 53.50 -1.84 29.60
N PHE A 83 52.73 -2.06 28.53
CA PHE A 83 51.77 -1.09 28.01
C PHE A 83 50.57 -1.82 27.39
N SER A 84 49.44 -1.11 27.34
CA SER A 84 48.20 -1.58 26.71
C SER A 84 47.67 -0.52 25.74
N LEU A 85 47.16 -0.96 24.59
CA LEU A 85 46.49 -0.11 23.60
C LEU A 85 45.30 -0.84 22.98
N VAL A 86 44.43 -0.09 22.30
CA VAL A 86 43.30 -0.63 21.55
C VAL A 86 43.50 -0.29 20.07
N VAL A 87 43.75 -1.32 19.26
CA VAL A 87 43.88 -1.16 17.82
C VAL A 87 42.53 -0.75 17.23
N GLY A 88 42.47 0.37 16.52
CA GLY A 88 41.25 1.01 16.03
C GLY A 88 40.96 2.38 16.66
N GLU A 89 41.58 2.70 17.80
CA GLU A 89 41.48 3.99 18.48
C GLU A 89 42.69 4.91 18.23
N GLY A 90 43.62 4.47 17.38
CA GLY A 90 44.84 5.21 17.05
C GLY A 90 44.63 6.27 15.97
N SER A 91 45.66 7.10 15.77
CA SER A 91 45.67 8.06 14.66
C SER A 91 45.96 7.33 13.35
N SER A 92 44.98 7.28 12.44
CA SER A 92 45.17 6.68 11.12
C SER A 92 46.27 7.39 10.33
N THR A 93 47.17 6.65 9.69
CA THR A 93 48.21 7.22 8.82
C THR A 93 47.76 7.39 7.38
N LEU A 94 46.48 7.08 7.07
CA LEU A 94 45.88 7.10 5.72
C LEU A 94 46.65 6.28 4.67
N SER A 95 47.54 5.39 5.12
CA SER A 95 48.41 4.58 4.27
C SER A 95 47.83 3.18 3.99
N GLY A 96 46.67 2.86 4.56
CA GLY A 96 45.93 1.62 4.32
C GLY A 96 44.91 1.76 3.20
N THR A 97 44.50 0.64 2.60
CA THR A 97 43.44 0.63 1.57
C THR A 97 42.03 0.92 2.13
N ALA A 98 41.81 0.70 3.42
CA ALA A 98 40.53 1.00 4.07
C ALA A 98 40.44 2.49 4.46
N ALA A 99 39.32 3.13 4.13
CA ALA A 99 39.08 4.55 4.45
C ALA A 99 38.83 4.83 5.94
N SER A 100 38.42 3.81 6.70
CA SER A 100 38.23 3.84 8.15
C SER A 100 38.40 2.43 8.73
N PHE A 101 38.60 2.33 10.04
CA PHE A 101 38.73 1.04 10.72
C PHE A 101 37.48 0.15 10.58
N ASP A 102 36.31 0.79 10.50
CA ASP A 102 35.01 0.11 10.26
C ASP A 102 34.86 -0.47 8.85
N ALA A 103 35.62 0.04 7.88
CA ALA A 103 35.57 -0.42 6.49
C ALA A 103 36.47 -1.62 6.21
N ILE A 104 37.16 -2.14 7.23
CA ILE A 104 38.03 -3.32 7.10
C ILE A 104 37.15 -4.57 6.93
N ASP A 105 37.44 -5.35 5.89
CA ASP A 105 36.83 -6.66 5.70
C ASP A 105 37.52 -7.71 6.60
N TRP A 106 36.91 -7.97 7.76
CA TRP A 106 37.40 -8.92 8.76
C TRP A 106 37.09 -10.39 8.45
N GLY A 107 36.23 -10.68 7.48
CA GLY A 107 35.62 -12.01 7.30
C GLY A 107 36.09 -12.77 6.07
N ASN A 108 36.39 -12.08 4.97
CA ASN A 108 36.64 -12.75 3.68
C ASN A 108 38.12 -12.99 3.37
N LYS A 109 39.04 -12.52 4.22
CA LYS A 109 40.48 -12.56 3.98
C LYS A 109 41.25 -12.99 5.21
N GLU A 110 42.42 -13.59 5.00
CA GLU A 110 43.37 -13.80 6.08
C GLU A 110 44.02 -12.46 6.43
N LEU A 111 43.96 -12.09 7.71
CA LEU A 111 44.51 -10.84 8.22
C LEU A 111 45.70 -11.10 9.14
N PHE A 112 46.68 -10.21 9.08
CA PHE A 112 47.90 -10.24 9.90
C PHE A 112 48.10 -8.88 10.57
N LEU A 113 48.57 -8.90 11.82
CA LEU A 113 48.90 -7.72 12.60
C LEU A 113 50.41 -7.57 12.67
N LYS A 114 50.93 -6.51 12.05
CA LYS A 114 52.34 -6.11 12.11
C LYS A 114 52.51 -4.99 13.13
N THR A 115 53.47 -5.18 14.03
CA THR A 115 53.77 -4.22 15.09
C THR A 115 55.12 -3.57 14.83
N ARG A 116 55.16 -2.25 14.92
CA ARG A 116 56.39 -1.45 14.85
C ARG A 116 56.44 -0.49 16.01
N VAL A 117 57.61 -0.28 16.58
CA VAL A 117 57.78 0.59 17.75
C VAL A 117 58.96 1.51 17.54
N ASP A 118 58.77 2.80 17.81
CA ASP A 118 59.82 3.77 18.01
C ASP A 118 59.95 4.04 19.51
N PHE A 119 61.13 3.71 20.05
CA PHE A 119 61.43 3.86 21.47
C PHE A 119 61.85 5.30 21.85
N GLY A 120 61.95 6.22 20.88
CA GLY A 120 62.26 7.64 21.10
C GLY A 120 63.69 7.91 21.62
N VAL A 121 64.47 6.86 21.87
CA VAL A 121 65.85 6.90 22.34
C VAL A 121 66.75 6.48 21.19
N LYS A 122 67.70 7.36 20.83
CA LYS A 122 68.63 7.16 19.70
C LYS A 122 69.47 5.87 19.78
N ASP A 123 69.55 5.28 20.96
CA ASP A 123 70.33 4.07 21.25
C ASP A 123 69.75 2.81 20.56
N PHE A 124 68.48 2.84 20.13
CA PHE A 124 67.79 1.71 19.47
C PHE A 124 67.57 1.89 17.96
N GLY A 125 68.25 2.87 17.36
CA GLY A 125 68.10 3.25 15.95
C GLY A 125 67.14 4.43 15.77
N ASN A 126 67.45 5.32 14.82
CA ASN A 126 66.53 6.39 14.46
C ASN A 126 65.34 5.77 13.69
N GLY A 127 64.23 5.53 14.38
CA GLY A 127 62.94 5.21 13.78
C GLY A 127 62.34 3.87 14.16
N MET A 128 61.29 3.50 13.44
CA MET A 128 60.43 2.35 13.72
C MET A 128 61.17 1.00 13.61
N VAL A 129 61.28 0.29 14.72
CA VAL A 129 61.78 -1.09 14.79
C VAL A 129 60.63 -2.07 14.54
N ASN A 130 60.86 -3.10 13.74
CA ASN A 130 59.86 -4.15 13.49
C ASN A 130 59.86 -5.16 14.64
N MET A 131 58.71 -5.31 15.31
CA MET A 131 58.51 -6.20 16.46
C MET A 131 57.86 -7.54 16.07
N GLY A 132 57.67 -7.79 14.78
CA GLY A 132 57.10 -9.00 14.22
C GLY A 132 55.74 -8.81 13.56
N VAL A 133 55.28 -9.90 12.94
CA VAL A 133 53.97 -10.02 12.30
C VAL A 133 53.30 -11.27 12.84
N ILE A 134 52.04 -11.17 13.26
CA ILE A 134 51.24 -12.31 13.74
C ILE A 134 49.97 -12.45 12.91
N LYS A 135 49.51 -13.68 12.68
CA LYS A 135 48.21 -13.93 12.05
C LYS A 135 47.09 -13.65 13.04
N LEU A 136 46.08 -12.89 12.63
CA LEU A 136 44.87 -12.69 13.42
C LEU A 136 43.97 -13.92 13.30
N LEU A 137 43.67 -14.53 14.43
CA LEU A 137 42.76 -15.67 14.54
C LEU A 137 41.46 -15.24 15.20
N SER A 138 40.39 -16.01 14.97
CA SER A 138 39.09 -15.76 15.60
C SER A 138 39.18 -15.83 17.12
N VAL A 139 38.62 -14.83 17.80
CA VAL A 139 38.42 -14.82 19.25
C VAL A 139 37.17 -15.63 19.64
N PRO A 140 37.03 -16.12 20.88
CA PRO A 140 35.87 -16.94 21.29
C PRO A 140 34.50 -16.31 21.01
N TYR A 141 34.38 -14.99 21.17
CA TYR A 141 33.15 -14.26 20.85
C TYR A 141 32.87 -14.22 19.33
N ALA A 142 33.90 -14.12 18.51
CA ALA A 142 33.79 -14.15 17.05
C ALA A 142 33.47 -15.57 16.54
N LEU A 143 33.94 -16.63 17.20
CA LEU A 143 33.56 -18.01 16.88
C LEU A 143 32.07 -18.28 17.15
N LEU A 144 31.52 -17.71 18.22
CA LEU A 144 30.09 -17.75 18.48
C LEU A 144 29.30 -16.95 17.43
N ALA A 145 29.79 -15.78 17.03
CA ALA A 145 29.16 -14.99 15.97
C ALA A 145 29.21 -15.69 14.59
N ASP A 146 30.29 -16.40 14.25
CA ASP A 146 30.36 -17.24 13.05
C ASP A 146 29.30 -18.35 13.07
N SER A 147 29.04 -18.94 14.25
CA SER A 147 27.94 -19.91 14.39
C SER A 147 26.55 -19.30 14.20
N ALA A 148 26.37 -18.01 14.53
CA ALA A 148 25.12 -17.29 14.31
C ALA A 148 24.97 -16.80 12.86
N LEU A 149 26.07 -16.50 12.16
CA LEU A 149 26.08 -16.16 10.73
C LEU A 149 25.90 -17.40 9.84
N LYS A 150 26.42 -18.56 10.28
CA LYS A 150 26.21 -19.88 9.66
C LYS A 150 24.93 -20.56 10.12
N ALA A 151 24.24 -20.00 11.12
CA ALA A 151 22.85 -20.37 11.34
C ALA A 151 22.16 -20.09 10.01
N PRO A 152 21.48 -21.07 9.39
CA PRO A 152 20.81 -20.82 8.14
C PRO A 152 19.92 -19.62 8.40
N LEU A 153 20.15 -18.51 7.69
CA LEU A 153 19.09 -17.55 7.49
C LEU A 153 17.93 -18.41 7.04
N SER A 154 16.94 -18.59 7.92
CA SER A 154 15.74 -19.35 7.59
C SER A 154 15.13 -18.58 6.45
N LYS A 155 15.53 -18.94 5.23
CA LYS A 155 14.90 -18.56 4.00
C LYS A 155 13.60 -19.32 4.13
N VAL A 156 12.62 -18.69 4.80
CA VAL A 156 11.34 -19.29 5.15
C VAL A 156 10.84 -19.94 3.89
N ALA A 157 11.02 -21.26 3.81
CA ALA A 157 10.65 -21.97 2.64
C ALA A 157 9.13 -22.01 2.68
N MET A 158 8.44 -22.10 1.54
CA MET A 158 6.98 -22.05 1.53
C MET A 158 6.35 -23.16 2.41
N ASN A 159 7.08 -24.23 2.70
CA ASN A 159 6.73 -25.31 3.63
C ASN A 159 6.90 -24.97 5.14
N ASP A 160 7.56 -23.86 5.47
CA ASP A 160 7.71 -23.37 6.86
C ASP A 160 6.56 -22.42 7.24
N ILE A 161 5.72 -22.04 6.28
CA ILE A 161 4.53 -21.21 6.47
C ILE A 161 3.37 -22.13 6.88
N THR A 162 3.07 -22.16 8.18
CA THR A 162 2.12 -23.13 8.75
C THR A 162 0.66 -22.88 8.39
N ASP A 163 0.33 -21.66 7.96
CA ASP A 163 -1.03 -21.23 7.59
C ASP A 163 -1.25 -21.23 6.08
N VAL A 164 -0.36 -21.85 5.29
CA VAL A 164 -0.48 -21.97 3.83
C VAL A 164 -0.46 -23.44 3.42
N ASP A 165 -1.59 -23.93 2.94
CA ASP A 165 -1.72 -25.23 2.31
C ASP A 165 -1.59 -25.06 0.78
N LEU A 166 -0.67 -25.79 0.17
CA LEU A 166 -0.44 -25.78 -1.29
C LEU A 166 -0.91 -27.08 -1.96
N THR A 167 -1.48 -28.00 -1.20
CA THR A 167 -1.93 -29.28 -1.72
C THR A 167 -3.03 -29.04 -2.76
N GLY A 168 -2.80 -29.55 -3.98
CA GLY A 168 -3.73 -29.40 -5.10
C GLY A 168 -3.67 -28.06 -5.85
N LEU A 169 -2.68 -27.20 -5.60
CA LEU A 169 -2.50 -25.94 -6.36
C LEU A 169 -2.27 -26.22 -7.85
N ALA A 170 -3.17 -25.71 -8.70
CA ALA A 170 -3.09 -25.79 -10.15
C ALA A 170 -2.81 -24.42 -10.79
N VAL A 171 -2.37 -24.44 -12.05
CA VAL A 171 -2.21 -23.21 -12.85
C VAL A 171 -3.54 -22.44 -12.92
N ASN A 172 -3.49 -21.12 -12.73
CA ASN A 172 -4.64 -20.20 -12.67
C ASN A 172 -5.51 -20.28 -11.40
N GLN A 173 -5.02 -20.88 -10.32
CA GLN A 173 -5.63 -20.76 -8.99
C GLN A 173 -4.95 -19.68 -8.15
N VAL A 174 -5.68 -19.17 -7.15
CA VAL A 174 -5.19 -18.22 -6.15
C VAL A 174 -5.33 -18.85 -4.77
N LEU A 175 -4.50 -18.41 -3.81
CA LEU A 175 -4.69 -18.79 -2.41
C LEU A 175 -5.83 -17.96 -1.81
N LYS A 176 -6.78 -18.64 -1.17
CA LYS A 176 -7.93 -18.04 -0.49
C LYS A 176 -7.93 -18.42 0.97
N TRP A 177 -8.16 -17.45 1.83
CA TRP A 177 -8.38 -17.70 3.25
C TRP A 177 -9.70 -18.46 3.46
N ASN A 178 -9.65 -19.64 4.07
CA ASN A 178 -10.84 -20.45 4.38
C ASN A 178 -11.36 -20.25 5.82
N GLY A 179 -10.72 -19.37 6.61
CA GLY A 179 -11.00 -19.17 8.03
C GLY A 179 -9.93 -19.70 8.98
N THR A 180 -9.09 -20.64 8.51
CA THR A 180 -8.01 -21.27 9.29
C THR A 180 -6.67 -21.24 8.54
N ASP A 181 -6.69 -21.50 7.23
CA ASP A 181 -5.51 -21.56 6.37
C ASP A 181 -5.78 -20.87 5.01
N TRP A 182 -4.71 -20.49 4.34
CA TRP A 182 -4.69 -20.13 2.92
C TRP A 182 -4.65 -21.39 2.07
N VAL A 183 -5.72 -21.67 1.34
CA VAL A 183 -5.86 -22.88 0.50
C VAL A 183 -6.01 -22.52 -0.98
N PRO A 184 -5.61 -23.37 -1.94
CA PRO A 184 -5.81 -23.12 -3.35
C PRO A 184 -7.30 -23.10 -3.69
N GLY A 185 -7.73 -22.06 -4.41
CA GLY A 185 -9.09 -21.96 -4.92
C GLY A 185 -9.11 -21.26 -6.27
N ASN A 186 -10.12 -21.58 -7.08
CA ASN A 186 -10.34 -20.84 -8.32
C ASN A 186 -10.51 -19.35 -7.96
N ALA A 187 -9.80 -18.47 -8.65
CA ALA A 187 -10.09 -17.04 -8.58
C ALA A 187 -11.59 -16.88 -8.82
N THR A 188 -12.29 -16.17 -7.93
CA THR A 188 -13.70 -15.86 -8.20
C THR A 188 -13.68 -14.95 -9.43
N SER A 189 -13.94 -15.49 -10.62
CA SER A 189 -14.21 -14.70 -11.83
C SER A 189 -15.57 -14.05 -11.66
N GLY A 190 -15.62 -13.09 -10.76
CA GLY A 190 -16.81 -12.35 -10.41
C GLY A 190 -16.39 -10.91 -10.25
N THR A 191 -16.28 -10.19 -11.37
CA THR A 191 -16.54 -8.76 -11.39
C THR A 191 -18.03 -8.56 -11.12
N TYR A 192 -18.48 -8.96 -9.94
CA TYR A 192 -19.63 -8.38 -9.31
C TYR A 192 -19.02 -7.39 -8.34
N VAL A 193 -19.14 -6.11 -8.64
CA VAL A 193 -18.95 -5.12 -7.60
C VAL A 193 -20.03 -5.43 -6.56
N SER A 194 -19.63 -6.07 -5.47
CA SER A 194 -20.49 -6.27 -4.32
C SER A 194 -20.65 -4.90 -3.67
N VAL A 195 -21.62 -4.15 -4.17
CA VAL A 195 -22.13 -2.98 -3.48
C VAL A 195 -22.93 -3.55 -2.32
N ASP A 196 -22.31 -3.69 -1.15
CA ASP A 196 -23.12 -3.74 0.07
C ASP A 196 -23.96 -2.46 0.06
N GLY A 197 -25.23 -2.54 0.42
CA GLY A 197 -26.25 -1.50 0.22
C GLY A 197 -26.00 -0.17 0.95
N THR A 198 -24.75 0.18 1.26
CA THR A 198 -24.30 1.44 1.84
C THR A 198 -23.39 2.27 0.92
N THR A 199 -22.96 1.75 -0.23
CA THR A 199 -22.05 2.47 -1.15
C THR A 199 -22.75 2.95 -2.42
N ASP A 200 -22.73 4.26 -2.67
CA ASP A 200 -23.22 4.83 -3.92
C ASP A 200 -22.26 4.50 -5.07
N LEU A 201 -22.80 3.95 -6.15
CA LEU A 201 -22.06 3.76 -7.39
C LEU A 201 -21.93 5.11 -8.11
N THR A 202 -20.78 5.79 -7.95
CA THR A 202 -20.49 7.03 -8.66
C THR A 202 -19.75 6.78 -9.98
N GLY A 203 -20.13 7.45 -11.07
CA GLY A 203 -19.44 7.44 -12.37
C GLY A 203 -20.25 6.82 -13.53
N ASP A 204 -19.63 6.74 -14.72
CA ASP A 204 -20.24 6.14 -15.92
C ASP A 204 -20.10 4.61 -15.89
N TRP A 205 -21.23 3.91 -15.78
CA TRP A 205 -21.28 2.44 -15.72
C TRP A 205 -21.91 1.84 -16.97
N ASN A 206 -21.14 1.05 -17.71
CA ASN A 206 -21.65 0.25 -18.83
C ASN A 206 -22.01 -1.15 -18.34
N ILE A 207 -23.29 -1.40 -18.06
CA ILE A 207 -23.79 -2.70 -17.60
C ILE A 207 -24.23 -3.51 -18.82
N SER A 208 -23.43 -4.50 -19.21
CA SER A 208 -23.69 -5.40 -20.34
C SER A 208 -24.62 -6.59 -20.01
N SER A 209 -25.15 -6.65 -18.79
CA SER A 209 -26.05 -7.72 -18.36
C SER A 209 -27.44 -7.59 -18.98
N ARG A 210 -28.09 -8.72 -19.30
CA ARG A 210 -29.44 -8.75 -19.88
C ARG A 210 -30.54 -8.20 -18.97
N ASN A 211 -30.33 -8.16 -17.65
CA ASN A 211 -31.33 -7.77 -16.66
C ASN A 211 -30.73 -6.82 -15.60
N ILE A 212 -31.30 -5.63 -15.42
CA ILE A 212 -31.06 -4.76 -14.26
C ILE A 212 -32.31 -4.84 -13.38
N THR A 213 -32.17 -5.32 -12.14
CA THR A 213 -33.27 -5.38 -11.17
C THR A 213 -33.05 -4.34 -10.08
N LEU A 214 -33.90 -3.32 -10.01
CA LEU A 214 -33.93 -2.38 -8.89
C LEU A 214 -35.07 -2.77 -7.94
N THR A 215 -34.73 -3.14 -6.70
CA THR A 215 -35.73 -3.37 -5.65
C THR A 215 -35.83 -2.09 -4.81
N ASN A 216 -36.99 -1.43 -4.82
CA ASN A 216 -37.24 -0.17 -4.08
C ASN A 216 -36.33 1.02 -4.48
N GLY A 217 -35.66 0.96 -5.63
CA GLY A 217 -34.80 2.04 -6.14
C GLY A 217 -35.56 3.06 -6.99
N THR A 218 -35.10 4.32 -6.99
CA THR A 218 -35.60 5.39 -7.87
C THR A 218 -34.55 5.71 -8.94
N ILE A 219 -34.96 5.82 -10.21
CA ILE A 219 -34.10 6.33 -11.29
C ILE A 219 -34.39 7.82 -11.44
N THR A 220 -33.41 8.67 -11.11
CA THR A 220 -33.62 10.13 -10.97
C THR A 220 -33.24 10.95 -12.21
N SER A 221 -32.74 10.31 -13.28
CA SER A 221 -32.16 10.99 -14.47
C SER A 221 -32.82 10.55 -15.79
N LYS A 222 -32.68 11.37 -16.85
CA LYS A 222 -33.15 11.10 -18.23
C LYS A 222 -32.83 9.66 -18.63
N THR A 223 -33.85 8.79 -18.65
CA THR A 223 -33.68 7.39 -19.01
C THR A 223 -34.10 7.20 -20.46
N SER A 224 -33.19 6.80 -21.33
CA SER A 224 -33.54 6.32 -22.67
C SER A 224 -33.86 4.82 -22.58
N ILE A 225 -35.14 4.48 -22.51
CA ILE A 225 -35.62 3.08 -22.58
C ILE A 225 -35.97 2.79 -24.05
N SER A 226 -35.12 2.05 -24.76
CA SER A 226 -35.38 1.62 -26.14
C SER A 226 -35.57 0.10 -26.21
N ASN A 227 -36.45 -0.37 -27.09
CA ASN A 227 -36.66 -1.79 -27.40
C ASN A 227 -37.05 -2.70 -26.19
N ASN A 228 -37.73 -2.15 -25.18
CA ASN A 228 -38.17 -2.90 -24.00
C ASN A 228 -39.69 -3.01 -23.91
N THR A 229 -40.18 -4.11 -23.32
CA THR A 229 -41.61 -4.31 -22.99
C THR A 229 -41.86 -3.95 -21.53
N ILE A 230 -42.80 -3.05 -21.28
CA ILE A 230 -43.28 -2.73 -19.92
C ILE A 230 -44.41 -3.70 -19.57
N THR A 231 -44.18 -4.58 -18.60
CA THR A 231 -45.12 -5.66 -18.24
C THR A 231 -46.09 -5.29 -17.10
N SER A 232 -46.00 -4.07 -16.56
CA SER A 232 -46.87 -3.56 -15.51
C SER A 232 -47.22 -2.07 -15.71
N LEU A 233 -47.40 -1.29 -14.64
CA LEU A 233 -47.80 0.11 -14.72
C LEU A 233 -46.63 1.03 -15.10
N PHE A 234 -46.84 1.84 -16.14
CA PHE A 234 -45.99 3.00 -16.44
C PHE A 234 -46.65 4.28 -15.90
N LYS A 235 -45.99 4.96 -14.96
CA LYS A 235 -46.47 6.24 -14.38
C LYS A 235 -45.56 7.38 -14.84
N LEU A 236 -46.15 8.44 -15.39
CA LEU A 236 -45.46 9.69 -15.69
C LEU A 236 -45.72 10.71 -14.57
N GLN A 237 -44.70 11.49 -14.19
CA GLN A 237 -44.86 12.60 -13.25
C GLN A 237 -45.49 13.82 -13.94
N ILE A 238 -46.07 14.73 -13.14
CA ILE A 238 -46.58 16.01 -13.64
C ILE A 238 -45.45 16.78 -14.31
N GLY A 239 -45.68 17.25 -15.54
CA GLY A 239 -44.71 18.05 -16.30
C GLY A 239 -43.80 17.27 -17.27
N VAL A 240 -43.99 15.94 -17.44
CA VAL A 240 -43.32 15.18 -18.51
C VAL A 240 -44.02 15.42 -19.84
N GLU A 241 -43.29 15.97 -20.81
CA GLU A 241 -43.75 16.07 -22.20
C GLU A 241 -43.52 14.75 -22.94
N ILE A 242 -44.61 14.16 -23.43
CA ILE A 242 -44.57 13.00 -24.31
C ILE A 242 -44.41 13.53 -25.73
N ASN A 243 -43.22 13.40 -26.31
CA ASN A 243 -42.99 13.88 -27.68
C ASN A 243 -43.57 12.97 -28.77
N GLU A 244 -43.85 11.69 -28.48
CA GLU A 244 -44.50 10.78 -29.43
C GLU A 244 -45.14 9.56 -28.75
N ILE A 245 -46.40 9.25 -29.10
CA ILE A 245 -47.06 7.95 -28.91
C ILE A 245 -47.75 7.64 -30.25
N SER A 246 -47.29 6.59 -30.93
CA SER A 246 -47.61 6.23 -32.33
C SER A 246 -47.33 7.34 -33.36
N ALA A 247 -46.30 7.12 -34.20
CA ALA A 247 -45.98 7.98 -35.34
C ALA A 247 -46.89 7.77 -36.57
N ASP A 248 -47.72 6.71 -36.57
CA ASP A 248 -48.60 6.41 -37.70
C ASP A 248 -49.81 7.35 -37.76
N ALA A 249 -49.65 8.41 -38.54
CA ALA A 249 -50.66 9.44 -38.78
C ALA A 249 -51.75 9.01 -39.77
N THR A 250 -51.56 7.92 -40.53
CA THR A 250 -52.52 7.57 -41.58
C THR A 250 -53.74 6.84 -41.03
N LEU A 251 -53.60 6.13 -39.90
CA LEU A 251 -54.56 5.10 -39.48
C LEU A 251 -54.90 4.13 -40.66
N GLY A 252 -54.09 4.13 -41.71
CA GLY A 252 -54.54 3.94 -43.08
C GLY A 252 -53.83 2.75 -43.65
N GLY A 253 -54.26 1.57 -43.21
CA GLY A 253 -53.67 0.32 -43.67
C GLY A 253 -53.91 -0.89 -42.80
N LEU A 254 -54.53 -0.75 -41.62
CA LEU A 254 -54.75 -1.88 -40.72
C LEU A 254 -56.23 -1.99 -40.32
N ALA A 255 -56.77 -3.18 -40.53
CA ALA A 255 -58.16 -3.52 -40.29
C ALA A 255 -58.44 -3.61 -38.77
N SER A 256 -59.45 -2.85 -38.32
CA SER A 256 -60.05 -2.81 -36.99
C SER A 256 -59.37 -1.98 -35.88
N SER A 257 -60.20 -1.23 -35.16
CA SER A 257 -59.91 -0.45 -33.96
C SER A 257 -59.63 -1.29 -32.72
N ASP A 258 -59.94 -2.59 -32.76
CA ASP A 258 -59.95 -3.48 -31.60
C ASP A 258 -58.55 -3.77 -31.01
N ALA A 259 -57.48 -3.32 -31.67
CA ALA A 259 -56.08 -3.52 -31.27
C ALA A 259 -55.35 -2.25 -30.77
N ARG A 260 -56.06 -1.13 -30.51
CA ARG A 260 -55.42 0.18 -30.27
C ARG A 260 -55.82 0.84 -28.95
N LEU A 261 -54.84 1.45 -28.27
CA LEU A 261 -55.07 2.35 -27.13
C LEU A 261 -55.41 3.75 -27.65
N VAL A 262 -56.69 4.10 -27.65
CA VAL A 262 -57.19 5.43 -27.98
C VAL A 262 -57.16 6.32 -26.74
N THR A 263 -56.72 7.57 -26.87
CA THR A 263 -56.79 8.52 -25.74
C THR A 263 -58.25 8.80 -25.38
N GLN A 264 -58.54 9.11 -24.12
CA GLN A 264 -59.90 9.48 -23.68
C GLN A 264 -60.48 10.62 -24.51
N LYS A 265 -59.63 11.58 -24.93
CA LYS A 265 -60.00 12.67 -25.82
C LYS A 265 -60.44 12.18 -27.20
N ALA A 266 -59.71 11.23 -27.79
CA ALA A 266 -60.06 10.66 -29.09
C ALA A 266 -61.42 9.93 -29.05
N ILE A 267 -61.70 9.17 -27.97
CA ILE A 267 -63.00 8.53 -27.78
C ILE A 267 -64.10 9.58 -27.65
N LYS A 268 -63.92 10.58 -26.78
CA LYS A 268 -64.94 11.60 -26.53
C LYS A 268 -65.25 12.42 -27.78
N THR A 269 -64.23 12.82 -28.54
CA THR A 269 -64.40 13.54 -29.80
C THR A 269 -65.16 12.71 -30.84
N TYR A 270 -64.86 11.41 -30.98
CA TYR A 270 -65.60 10.54 -31.88
C TYR A 270 -67.07 10.40 -31.45
N VAL A 271 -67.30 10.11 -30.16
CA VAL A 271 -68.64 9.95 -29.59
C VAL A 271 -69.44 11.24 -29.73
N ASP A 272 -68.88 12.41 -29.41
CA ASP A 272 -69.60 13.69 -29.51
C ASP A 272 -69.94 14.07 -30.96
N ASN A 273 -69.08 13.74 -31.92
CA ASN A 273 -69.28 14.09 -33.32
C ASN A 273 -70.21 13.11 -34.05
N ASN A 274 -70.20 11.83 -33.66
CA ASN A 274 -70.92 10.78 -34.36
C ASN A 274 -72.14 10.25 -33.61
N MET A 275 -72.31 10.59 -32.33
CA MET A 275 -73.56 10.37 -31.63
C MET A 275 -74.40 11.62 -31.77
N PRO A 276 -75.60 11.54 -32.39
CA PRO A 276 -76.48 12.69 -32.49
C PRO A 276 -76.80 13.19 -31.07
N THR A 277 -76.43 14.44 -30.79
CA THR A 277 -76.83 15.14 -29.56
C THR A 277 -78.35 15.26 -29.55
N GLY A 278 -79.00 14.37 -28.80
CA GLY A 278 -80.46 14.20 -28.82
C GLY A 278 -80.85 13.02 -29.70
N GLY A 279 -80.86 11.83 -29.11
CA GLY A 279 -81.40 10.65 -29.78
C GLY A 279 -82.83 10.92 -30.25
N TYR A 280 -83.15 10.52 -31.47
CA TYR A 280 -84.48 10.66 -32.06
C TYR A 280 -85.60 10.03 -31.21
N TRP A 281 -85.26 9.24 -30.19
CA TRP A 281 -86.17 8.49 -29.35
C TRP A 281 -86.21 9.06 -27.93
N THR A 282 -87.41 9.40 -27.47
CA THR A 282 -87.70 9.85 -26.10
C THR A 282 -88.61 8.85 -25.41
N LEU A 283 -88.41 8.67 -24.10
CA LEU A 283 -89.23 7.82 -23.24
C LEU A 283 -90.32 8.65 -22.57
N ASN A 284 -91.57 8.20 -22.68
CA ASN A 284 -92.66 8.75 -21.88
C ASN A 284 -93.47 7.59 -21.29
N ASN A 285 -93.39 7.43 -19.97
CA ASN A 285 -93.88 6.27 -19.24
C ASN A 285 -93.35 4.96 -19.82
N ASN A 286 -94.23 4.11 -20.35
CA ASN A 286 -93.89 2.80 -20.92
C ASN A 286 -93.72 2.82 -22.45
N ASP A 287 -93.90 3.98 -23.08
CA ASP A 287 -93.88 4.09 -24.53
C ASP A 287 -92.63 4.87 -25.00
N VAL A 288 -92.05 4.40 -26.10
CA VAL A 288 -90.84 4.94 -26.73
C VAL A 288 -91.23 5.58 -28.06
N PHE A 289 -90.94 6.87 -28.23
CA PHE A 289 -91.42 7.65 -29.39
C PHE A 289 -90.28 8.31 -30.15
N ASN A 290 -90.34 8.24 -31.48
CA ASN A 290 -89.45 9.00 -32.34
C ASN A 290 -90.01 10.41 -32.56
N THR A 291 -89.27 11.44 -32.16
CA THR A 291 -89.73 12.85 -32.26
C THR A 291 -89.84 13.38 -33.69
N SER A 292 -89.29 12.66 -34.68
CA SER A 292 -89.22 13.14 -36.06
C SER A 292 -90.11 12.38 -37.05
N ASN A 293 -90.57 11.17 -36.73
CA ASN A 293 -91.23 10.29 -37.72
C ASN A 293 -92.53 9.60 -37.24
N ASN A 294 -93.15 10.00 -36.12
CA ASN A 294 -94.42 9.44 -35.61
C ASN A 294 -94.45 7.90 -35.44
N ILE A 295 -93.29 7.26 -35.29
CA ILE A 295 -93.21 5.84 -34.96
C ILE A 295 -93.12 5.73 -33.45
N GLY A 296 -94.10 5.04 -32.85
CA GLY A 296 -94.12 4.67 -31.44
C GLY A 296 -94.33 3.17 -31.29
N ILE A 297 -93.68 2.57 -30.28
CA ILE A 297 -93.94 1.18 -29.87
C ILE A 297 -94.60 1.24 -28.49
N GLY A 298 -95.85 0.79 -28.43
CA GLY A 298 -96.72 0.86 -27.26
C GLY A 298 -98.05 0.17 -27.55
N THR A 299 -98.83 -0.15 -26.52
CA THR A 299 -100.10 -0.89 -26.68
C THR A 299 -101.21 -0.07 -27.34
N ASN A 300 -101.01 1.23 -27.54
CA ASN A 300 -101.93 2.14 -28.21
C ASN A 300 -101.21 2.80 -29.39
N ALA A 301 -101.87 2.90 -30.55
CA ALA A 301 -101.32 3.61 -31.70
C ALA A 301 -100.89 5.04 -31.31
N PRO A 302 -99.76 5.55 -31.80
CA PRO A 302 -99.28 6.88 -31.44
C PRO A 302 -100.38 7.90 -31.77
N LEU A 303 -100.86 8.63 -30.76
CA LEU A 303 -101.80 9.72 -30.96
C LEU A 303 -101.15 10.73 -31.90
N GLU A 304 -101.78 10.96 -33.07
CA GLU A 304 -101.37 12.01 -33.99
C GLU A 304 -101.37 13.35 -33.24
N LYS A 305 -100.22 14.03 -33.25
CA LYS A 305 -100.11 15.44 -32.89
C LYS A 305 -100.13 16.28 -34.14
#